data_AF-A0A3B8ZJY9-F1
#
_entry.id   AF-A0A3B8ZJY9-F1
#
_cell.length_a   1.000
_cell.length_b   1.000
_cell.length_c   1.000
_cell.angle_alpha   90.00
_cell.angle_beta   90.00
_cell.angle_gamma   90.00
#
_symmetry.space_group_name_H-M   'P 1'
#
loop_
_entity.id
_entity.type
_entity.pdbx_description
1 polymer ?
#
loop_
_entity_poly.entity_id
_entity_poly.type
_entity_poly.pdbx_seq_one_letter_code
_entity_poly.pdbx_strand_id
1 'polypeptide(L)'
;EKGNPAAQPLLSVHDQNMQWPQGWVGKEEIVMLLYPGFTALDLFGPHHFFVLMMGAKVHLVAKTMEPVLTDTGIRVTPTMTFADCPEKPTVFFVPGGTGGTLDAAKDEVIRKFVEERGGSADYITSVCTGSVLLGAAGLLKGYKATSHWITRDLLSEFGAIPVDQRVVVDRNRITGAGVTSGLDFGLKLVQDLRNQQYAEAVQLFAEYDPQPPIDKGSQSKASPDISGLLMHMHEPFRQMVRDLR
;
A
#
# COMPACT_ATOMS: atom_id res chain seq x y z
N GLU A 1 -15.18 -28.36 -16.03
CA GLU A 1 -15.44 -26.91 -15.85
C GLU A 1 -14.79 -26.15 -17.00
N LYS A 2 -15.53 -25.30 -17.70
CA LYS A 2 -14.94 -24.44 -18.74
C LYS A 2 -14.15 -23.36 -18.00
N GLY A 3 -12.82 -23.44 -18.04
CA GLY A 3 -11.95 -22.43 -17.46
C GLY A 3 -12.35 -21.05 -17.96
N ASN A 4 -12.60 -20.13 -17.03
CA ASN A 4 -12.87 -18.74 -17.35
C ASN A 4 -11.67 -18.23 -18.17
N PRO A 5 -11.84 -17.69 -19.39
CA PRO A 5 -10.72 -17.16 -20.15
C PRO A 5 -10.01 -16.11 -19.30
N ALA A 6 -8.70 -16.31 -19.08
CA ALA A 6 -7.90 -15.33 -18.36
C ALA A 6 -8.07 -13.97 -19.04
N ALA A 7 -8.45 -12.95 -18.28
CA ALA A 7 -8.49 -11.59 -18.79
C ALA A 7 -7.10 -11.25 -19.35
N GLN A 8 -7.05 -10.63 -20.53
CA GLN A 8 -5.77 -10.27 -21.11
C GLN A 8 -5.11 -9.17 -20.25
N PRO A 9 -3.78 -9.18 -20.11
CA PRO A 9 -3.06 -8.13 -19.39
C PRO A 9 -3.42 -6.75 -19.92
N LEU A 10 -3.41 -5.72 -19.06
CA LEU A 10 -3.77 -4.34 -19.43
C LEU A 10 -3.00 -3.81 -20.66
N LEU A 11 -1.74 -4.23 -20.80
CA LEU A 11 -0.88 -3.92 -21.92
C LEU A 11 -0.95 -4.97 -23.04
N SER A 12 -1.99 -5.78 -23.20
CA SER A 12 -2.07 -6.74 -24.33
C SER A 12 -2.52 -6.09 -25.65
N VAL A 13 -3.13 -4.90 -25.56
CA VAL A 13 -3.75 -4.17 -26.70
C VAL A 13 -2.86 -3.05 -27.25
N HIS A 14 -1.56 -3.33 -27.48
CA HIS A 14 -0.62 -2.38 -28.07
C HIS A 14 0.08 -2.97 -29.30
N ASP A 15 0.77 -2.11 -30.06
CA ASP A 15 1.61 -2.50 -31.19
C ASP A 15 2.74 -3.42 -30.73
N GLN A 16 2.62 -4.71 -31.04
CA GLN A 16 3.58 -5.76 -30.67
C GLN A 16 4.95 -5.59 -31.35
N ASN A 17 5.05 -4.72 -32.37
CA ASN A 17 6.31 -4.41 -33.05
C ASN A 17 7.03 -3.20 -32.45
N MET A 18 6.44 -2.54 -31.45
CA MET A 18 7.03 -1.38 -30.80
C MET A 18 8.29 -1.76 -30.03
N GLN A 19 9.37 -1.04 -30.27
CA GLN A 19 10.58 -1.14 -29.46
C GLN A 19 10.49 -0.17 -28.29
N TRP A 20 10.55 -0.70 -27.08
CA TRP A 20 10.51 0.09 -25.87
C TRP A 20 11.87 0.75 -25.58
N PRO A 21 11.90 1.96 -25.00
CA PRO A 21 13.15 2.56 -24.56
C PRO A 21 13.88 1.66 -23.56
N GLN A 22 15.21 1.77 -23.51
CA GLN A 22 16.02 0.95 -22.62
C GLN A 22 15.61 1.16 -21.14
N GLY A 23 15.52 0.06 -20.37
CA GLY A 23 15.15 0.09 -18.96
C GLY A 23 13.64 0.16 -18.68
N TRP A 24 12.80 0.16 -19.72
CA TRP A 24 11.34 0.14 -19.57
C TRP A 24 10.77 -1.23 -19.23
N VAL A 25 11.54 -2.30 -19.40
CA VAL A 25 11.14 -3.66 -18.98
C VAL A 25 11.99 -4.07 -17.78
N GLY A 26 11.32 -4.42 -16.69
CA GLY A 26 11.93 -4.87 -15.44
C GLY A 26 11.53 -6.30 -15.10
N LYS A 27 11.77 -6.70 -13.85
CA LYS A 27 11.52 -8.06 -13.33
C LYS A 27 11.16 -8.05 -11.84
N GLU A 28 10.59 -6.95 -11.37
CA GLU A 28 10.27 -6.73 -9.97
C GLU A 28 9.21 -7.75 -9.51
N GLU A 29 9.44 -8.35 -8.35
CA GLU A 29 8.45 -9.18 -7.67
C GLU A 29 7.80 -8.33 -6.57
N ILE A 30 6.52 -7.98 -6.75
CA ILE A 30 5.77 -7.05 -5.91
C ILE A 30 4.72 -7.81 -5.13
N VAL A 31 4.89 -7.86 -3.81
CA VAL A 31 3.98 -8.54 -2.88
C VAL A 31 3.09 -7.50 -2.24
N MET A 32 1.78 -7.61 -2.46
CA MET A 32 0.76 -6.76 -1.83
C MET A 32 -0.08 -7.61 -0.88
N LEU A 33 0.01 -7.32 0.42
CA LEU A 33 -0.69 -8.08 1.45
C LEU A 33 -2.21 -7.85 1.38
N LEU A 34 -2.98 -8.93 1.44
CA LEU A 34 -4.42 -8.92 1.69
C LEU A 34 -4.70 -9.50 3.09
N TYR A 35 -5.58 -8.83 3.83
CA TYR A 35 -6.13 -9.31 5.10
C TYR A 35 -7.57 -8.83 5.26
N PRO A 36 -8.47 -9.58 5.92
CA PRO A 36 -9.87 -9.16 6.04
C PRO A 36 -10.02 -7.76 6.64
N GLY A 37 -10.91 -6.95 6.06
CA GLY A 37 -11.20 -5.60 6.53
C GLY A 37 -10.15 -4.54 6.15
N PHE A 38 -9.24 -4.83 5.21
CA PHE A 38 -8.40 -3.80 4.61
C PHE A 38 -9.22 -2.80 3.78
N THR A 39 -8.75 -1.55 3.69
CA THR A 39 -9.36 -0.52 2.83
C THR A 39 -9.01 -0.78 1.38
N ALA A 40 -10.03 -1.04 0.54
CA ALA A 40 -9.83 -1.43 -0.86
C ALA A 40 -8.95 -0.44 -1.65
N LEU A 41 -9.20 0.86 -1.48
CA LEU A 41 -8.48 1.91 -2.20
C LEU A 41 -7.00 2.04 -1.80
N ASP A 42 -6.65 1.68 -0.56
CA ASP A 42 -5.26 1.68 -0.10
C ASP A 42 -4.42 0.68 -0.90
N LEU A 43 -5.02 -0.44 -1.30
CA LEU A 43 -4.38 -1.45 -2.14
C LEU A 43 -4.48 -1.10 -3.63
N PHE A 44 -5.69 -0.77 -4.10
CA PHE A 44 -5.93 -0.64 -5.54
C PHE A 44 -5.31 0.63 -6.14
N GLY A 45 -5.09 1.68 -5.35
CA GLY A 45 -4.37 2.89 -5.79
C GLY A 45 -2.94 2.57 -6.26
N PRO A 46 -2.05 2.06 -5.38
CA PRO A 46 -0.71 1.65 -5.76
C PRO A 46 -0.69 0.49 -6.76
N HIS A 47 -1.59 -0.50 -6.60
CA HIS A 47 -1.70 -1.65 -7.50
C HIS A 47 -1.83 -1.20 -8.96
N HIS A 48 -2.64 -0.17 -9.25
CA HIS A 48 -2.80 0.37 -10.60
C HIS A 48 -1.46 0.76 -11.24
N PHE A 49 -0.60 1.48 -10.52
CA PHE A 49 0.71 1.87 -11.04
C PHE A 49 1.68 0.69 -11.11
N PHE A 50 1.59 -0.27 -10.19
CA PHE A 50 2.47 -1.44 -10.18
C PHE A 50 2.20 -2.39 -11.35
N VAL A 51 0.94 -2.63 -11.72
CA VAL A 51 0.60 -3.49 -12.87
C VAL A 51 0.95 -2.84 -14.22
N LEU A 52 1.18 -1.53 -14.25
CA LEU A 52 1.65 -0.81 -15.43
C LEU A 52 3.17 -0.92 -15.61
N MET A 53 3.93 -1.43 -14.63
CA MET A 53 5.37 -1.66 -14.78
C MET A 53 5.63 -2.92 -15.62
N MET A 54 6.09 -2.73 -16.86
CA MET A 54 6.30 -3.82 -17.80
C MET A 54 7.32 -4.83 -17.27
N GLY A 55 6.95 -6.11 -17.27
CA GLY A 55 7.79 -7.21 -16.78
C GLY A 55 7.75 -7.42 -15.26
N ALA A 56 7.18 -6.49 -14.49
CA ALA A 56 6.93 -6.70 -13.06
C ALA A 56 5.83 -7.75 -12.85
N LYS A 57 5.90 -8.49 -11.75
CA LYS A 57 4.85 -9.39 -11.30
C LYS A 57 4.26 -8.88 -10.00
N VAL A 58 2.95 -8.63 -10.01
CA VAL A 58 2.21 -8.18 -8.84
C VAL A 58 1.43 -9.36 -8.26
N HIS A 59 1.69 -9.67 -7.00
CA HIS A 59 1.05 -10.75 -6.26
C HIS A 59 0.15 -10.17 -5.17
N LEU A 60 -1.12 -10.57 -5.16
CA LEU A 60 -2.04 -10.30 -4.07
C LEU A 60 -1.97 -11.47 -3.10
N VAL A 61 -1.31 -11.26 -1.96
CA VAL A 61 -0.85 -12.34 -1.08
C VAL A 61 -1.68 -12.39 0.20
N ALA A 62 -2.24 -13.56 0.52
CA ALA A 62 -3.06 -13.78 1.71
C ALA A 62 -2.71 -15.09 2.43
N LYS A 63 -3.35 -15.35 3.58
CA LYS A 63 -3.16 -16.58 4.36
C LYS A 63 -3.63 -17.84 3.60
N THR A 64 -4.70 -17.72 2.81
CA THR A 64 -5.28 -18.78 1.98
C THR A 64 -5.70 -18.20 0.62
N MET A 65 -6.15 -19.02 -0.32
CA MET A 65 -6.71 -18.56 -1.61
C MET A 65 -8.19 -18.15 -1.53
N GLU A 66 -8.80 -18.19 -0.35
CA GLU A 66 -10.19 -17.78 -0.18
C GLU A 66 -10.35 -16.26 -0.40
N PRO A 67 -11.46 -15.79 -1.01
CA PRO A 67 -11.69 -14.37 -1.23
C PRO A 67 -11.67 -13.57 0.08
N VAL A 68 -10.83 -12.53 0.11
CA VAL A 68 -10.69 -11.60 1.24
C VAL A 68 -11.70 -10.47 1.08
N LEU A 69 -12.46 -10.19 2.14
CA LEU A 69 -13.44 -9.10 2.16
C LEU A 69 -12.77 -7.79 2.62
N THR A 70 -12.94 -6.72 1.86
CA THR A 70 -12.54 -5.35 2.23
C THR A 70 -13.49 -4.74 3.24
N ASP A 71 -13.10 -3.62 3.87
CA ASP A 71 -13.97 -2.83 4.77
C ASP A 71 -15.23 -2.25 4.08
N THR A 72 -15.23 -2.16 2.75
CA THR A 72 -16.39 -1.73 1.94
C THR A 72 -17.12 -2.90 1.26
N GLY A 73 -16.81 -4.15 1.60
CA GLY A 73 -17.55 -5.33 1.11
C GLY A 73 -17.15 -5.85 -0.28
N ILE A 74 -16.13 -5.29 -0.92
CA ILE A 74 -15.53 -5.86 -2.14
C ILE A 74 -14.78 -7.14 -1.76
N ARG A 75 -14.99 -8.21 -2.53
CA ARG A 75 -14.26 -9.48 -2.39
C ARG A 75 -13.08 -9.49 -3.37
N VAL A 76 -11.89 -9.74 -2.85
CA VAL A 76 -10.66 -9.84 -3.64
C VAL A 76 -10.11 -11.25 -3.52
N THR A 77 -9.96 -11.94 -4.64
CA THR A 77 -9.34 -13.26 -4.68
C THR A 77 -7.82 -13.10 -4.65
N PRO A 78 -7.11 -13.70 -3.68
CA PRO A 78 -5.65 -13.73 -3.65
C PRO A 78 -5.08 -14.41 -4.90
N THR A 79 -3.90 -14.00 -5.34
CA THR A 79 -3.17 -14.70 -6.42
C THR A 79 -2.17 -15.70 -5.85
N MET A 80 -1.87 -15.63 -4.55
CA MET A 80 -0.80 -16.39 -3.92
C MET A 80 -1.01 -16.47 -2.40
N THR A 81 -0.54 -17.55 -1.77
CA THR A 81 -0.56 -17.70 -0.31
C THR A 81 0.75 -17.25 0.33
N PHE A 82 0.79 -17.12 1.67
CA PHE A 82 2.02 -16.85 2.42
C PHE A 82 3.11 -17.91 2.17
N ALA A 83 2.73 -19.17 1.98
CA ALA A 83 3.68 -20.27 1.77
C ALA A 83 4.37 -20.20 0.41
N ASP A 84 3.66 -19.70 -0.61
CA ASP A 84 4.14 -19.63 -1.98
C ASP A 84 4.80 -18.27 -2.32
N CYS A 85 4.82 -17.34 -1.36
CA CYS A 85 5.38 -16.00 -1.51
C CYS A 85 6.90 -16.03 -1.72
N PRO A 86 7.44 -15.28 -2.72
CA PRO A 86 8.88 -15.13 -2.92
C PRO A 86 9.62 -14.76 -1.62
N GLU A 87 10.78 -15.37 -1.39
CA GLU A 87 11.56 -15.15 -0.15
C GLU A 87 12.12 -13.73 -0.04
N LYS A 88 12.43 -13.09 -1.18
CA LYS A 88 13.01 -11.74 -1.26
C LYS A 88 12.28 -10.92 -2.34
N PRO A 89 11.09 -10.40 -2.03
CA PRO A 89 10.37 -9.56 -2.98
C PRO A 89 11.10 -8.24 -3.20
N THR A 90 10.99 -7.66 -4.39
CA THR A 90 11.49 -6.32 -4.66
C THR A 90 10.71 -5.28 -3.85
N VAL A 91 9.39 -5.44 -3.78
CA VAL A 91 8.52 -4.55 -3.00
C VAL A 91 7.62 -5.41 -2.11
N PHE A 92 7.61 -5.14 -0.81
CA PHE A 92 6.59 -5.63 0.11
C PHE A 92 5.67 -4.47 0.49
N PHE A 93 4.37 -4.64 0.26
CA PHE A 93 3.37 -3.59 0.43
C PHE A 93 2.26 -4.02 1.39
N VAL A 94 1.94 -3.12 2.33
CA VAL A 94 0.86 -3.30 3.32
C VAL A 94 -0.20 -2.20 3.17
N PRO A 95 -1.45 -2.53 2.79
CA PRO A 95 -2.55 -1.56 2.81
C PRO A 95 -2.97 -1.24 4.25
N GLY A 96 -3.77 -0.19 4.42
CA GLY A 96 -4.43 0.13 5.70
C GLY A 96 -5.86 -0.38 5.79
N GLY A 97 -6.63 0.28 6.65
CA GLY A 97 -7.90 -0.18 7.20
C GLY A 97 -8.12 0.37 8.61
N THR A 98 -9.22 -0.02 9.24
CA THR A 98 -9.50 0.30 10.65
C THR A 98 -9.41 -0.97 11.48
N GLY A 99 -10.55 -1.62 11.77
CA GLY A 99 -10.60 -2.88 12.51
C GLY A 99 -9.74 -3.97 11.86
N GLY A 100 -9.81 -4.11 10.53
CA GLY A 100 -9.02 -5.11 9.81
C GLY A 100 -7.51 -4.97 10.00
N THR A 101 -6.98 -3.74 10.05
CA THR A 101 -5.55 -3.51 10.31
C THR A 101 -5.16 -3.88 11.73
N LEU A 102 -6.03 -3.60 12.72
CA LEU A 102 -5.81 -4.02 14.11
C LEU A 102 -5.83 -5.54 14.24
N ASP A 103 -6.80 -6.20 13.61
CA ASP A 103 -6.92 -7.66 13.63
C ASP A 103 -5.71 -8.31 12.96
N ALA A 104 -5.25 -7.76 11.83
CA ALA A 104 -4.04 -8.21 11.16
C ALA A 104 -2.76 -8.01 12.00
N ALA A 105 -2.68 -6.93 12.77
CA ALA A 105 -1.57 -6.68 13.70
C ALA A 105 -1.57 -7.63 14.91
N LYS A 106 -2.75 -8.11 15.32
CA LYS A 106 -2.91 -9.08 16.42
C LYS A 106 -2.79 -10.53 15.97
N ASP A 107 -3.07 -10.86 14.71
CA ASP A 107 -2.87 -12.20 14.16
C ASP A 107 -1.37 -12.51 14.05
N GLU A 108 -0.88 -13.43 14.88
CA GLU A 108 0.52 -13.83 14.93
C GLU A 108 1.06 -14.35 13.59
N VAL A 109 0.22 -15.03 12.80
CA VAL A 109 0.63 -15.57 11.49
C VAL A 109 0.85 -14.44 10.50
N ILE A 110 -0.05 -13.45 10.46
CA ILE A 110 0.10 -12.28 9.60
C ILE A 110 1.28 -11.44 10.06
N ARG A 111 1.39 -11.13 11.36
CA ARG A 111 2.48 -10.32 11.89
C ARG A 111 3.86 -10.95 11.64
N LYS A 112 3.99 -12.27 11.83
CA LYS A 112 5.22 -13.01 11.52
C LYS A 112 5.53 -13.00 10.03
N PHE A 113 4.53 -13.18 9.18
CA PHE A 113 4.73 -13.08 7.72
C PHE A 113 5.22 -11.69 7.30
N VAL A 114 4.62 -10.62 7.87
CA VAL A 114 5.04 -9.23 7.62
C VAL A 114 6.47 -9.02 8.10
N GLU A 115 6.83 -9.46 9.31
CA GLU A 115 8.19 -9.37 9.85
C GLU A 115 9.21 -10.07 8.94
N GLU A 116 8.97 -11.34 8.58
CA GLU A 116 9.92 -12.18 7.84
C GLU A 116 10.03 -11.78 6.37
N ARG A 117 8.90 -11.70 5.64
CA ARG A 117 8.89 -11.38 4.20
C ARG A 117 9.04 -9.89 3.93
N GLY A 118 8.49 -9.04 4.79
CA GLY A 118 8.74 -7.61 4.72
C GLY A 118 10.19 -7.30 5.04
N GLY A 119 10.76 -7.90 6.10
CA GLY A 119 12.15 -7.68 6.51
C GLY A 119 13.20 -8.11 5.49
N SER A 120 12.86 -9.02 4.57
CA SER A 120 13.75 -9.48 3.49
C SER A 120 13.61 -8.71 2.17
N ALA A 121 12.63 -7.80 2.06
CA ALA A 121 12.33 -7.09 0.82
C ALA A 121 13.32 -5.95 0.53
N ASP A 122 13.56 -5.67 -0.76
CA ASP A 122 14.38 -4.52 -1.14
C ASP A 122 13.71 -3.21 -0.69
N TYR A 123 12.40 -3.08 -0.85
CA TYR A 123 11.58 -1.97 -0.36
C TYR A 123 10.45 -2.46 0.57
N ILE A 124 10.35 -1.84 1.75
CA ILE A 124 9.26 -2.08 2.71
C ILE A 124 8.31 -0.90 2.67
N THR A 125 7.06 -1.15 2.30
CA THR A 125 6.14 -0.09 1.95
C THR A 125 4.74 -0.27 2.53
N SER A 126 4.04 0.83 2.71
CA SER A 126 2.65 0.81 3.15
C SER A 126 1.91 2.07 2.77
N VAL A 127 0.59 2.00 2.78
CA VAL A 127 -0.31 3.17 2.72
C VAL A 127 -1.19 3.19 3.96
N CYS A 128 -1.57 4.39 4.40
CA CYS A 128 -2.54 4.62 5.45
C CYS A 128 -2.10 3.97 6.77
N THR A 129 -3.00 3.30 7.47
CA THR A 129 -2.71 2.57 8.71
C THR A 129 -1.87 1.31 8.48
N GLY A 130 -1.54 0.94 7.23
CA GLY A 130 -0.61 -0.17 6.96
C GLY A 130 0.76 0.02 7.62
N SER A 131 1.19 1.27 7.84
CA SER A 131 2.40 1.57 8.61
C SER A 131 2.28 1.24 10.10
N VAL A 132 1.07 1.18 10.67
CA VAL A 132 0.84 0.65 12.03
C VAL A 132 1.17 -0.84 12.06
N LEU A 133 0.73 -1.63 11.07
CA LEU A 133 1.06 -3.05 10.97
C LEU A 133 2.57 -3.28 10.76
N LEU A 134 3.22 -2.48 9.91
CA LEU A 134 4.68 -2.51 9.79
C LEU A 134 5.39 -2.17 11.11
N GLY A 135 4.86 -1.19 11.86
CA GLY A 135 5.35 -0.82 13.18
C GLY A 135 5.23 -1.95 14.19
N ALA A 136 4.05 -2.58 14.27
CA ALA A 136 3.77 -3.73 15.15
C ALA A 136 4.63 -4.96 14.79
N ALA A 137 5.03 -5.11 13.52
CA ALA A 137 5.98 -6.13 13.05
C ALA A 137 7.46 -5.72 13.27
N GLY A 138 7.74 -4.59 13.91
CA GLY A 138 9.10 -4.13 14.23
C GLY A 138 9.87 -3.52 13.06
N LEU A 139 9.24 -3.28 11.91
CA LEU A 139 9.93 -2.89 10.67
C LEU A 139 10.19 -1.38 10.54
N LEU A 140 9.68 -0.56 11.48
CA LEU A 140 9.78 0.91 11.44
C LEU A 140 10.65 1.53 12.56
N LYS A 141 11.27 0.71 13.42
CA LYS A 141 12.10 1.22 14.53
C LYS A 141 13.27 2.07 14.01
N GLY A 142 13.27 3.36 14.36
CA GLY A 142 14.28 4.34 13.94
C GLY A 142 14.13 4.84 12.51
N TYR A 143 12.98 4.63 11.87
CA TYR A 143 12.68 5.12 10.52
C TYR A 143 11.67 6.27 10.56
N LYS A 144 11.83 7.25 9.68
CA LYS A 144 10.79 8.23 9.38
C LYS A 144 9.67 7.55 8.60
N ALA A 145 8.44 7.76 9.03
CA ALA A 145 7.26 7.19 8.39
C ALA A 145 6.04 8.11 8.54
N THR A 146 5.10 8.00 7.60
CA THR A 146 3.76 8.60 7.69
C THR A 146 2.70 7.50 7.81
N SER A 147 1.46 7.90 8.06
CA SER A 147 0.30 7.02 8.19
C SER A 147 -0.97 7.79 7.82
N HIS A 148 -2.13 7.19 8.03
CA HIS A 148 -3.36 7.97 8.12
C HIS A 148 -3.21 9.05 9.21
N TRP A 149 -3.70 10.25 8.96
CA TRP A 149 -3.55 11.38 9.88
C TRP A 149 -4.16 11.12 11.27
N ILE A 150 -5.11 10.19 11.36
CA ILE A 150 -5.72 9.72 12.64
C ILE A 150 -4.74 8.93 13.49
N THR A 151 -3.73 8.28 12.92
CA THR A 151 -2.83 7.36 13.65
C THR A 151 -1.37 7.72 13.52
N ARG A 152 -1.03 8.70 12.67
CA ARG A 152 0.36 9.03 12.33
C ARG A 152 1.22 9.34 13.54
N ASP A 153 0.73 10.12 14.49
CA ASP A 153 1.44 10.42 15.74
C ASP A 153 1.73 9.15 16.55
N LEU A 154 0.84 8.15 16.50
CA LEU A 154 1.00 6.89 17.23
C LEU A 154 2.10 5.99 16.66
N LEU A 155 2.66 6.30 15.49
CA LEU A 155 3.82 5.56 14.98
C LEU A 155 5.04 5.63 15.93
N SER A 156 5.12 6.64 16.80
CA SER A 156 6.16 6.72 17.84
C SER A 156 6.08 5.58 18.86
N GLU A 157 4.90 5.00 19.10
CA GLU A 157 4.73 3.84 20.00
C GLU A 157 5.48 2.60 19.48
N PHE A 158 5.68 2.52 18.16
CA PHE A 158 6.43 1.45 17.48
C PHE A 158 7.88 1.83 17.19
N GLY A 159 8.37 2.93 17.77
CA GLY A 159 9.74 3.42 17.61
C GLY A 159 10.04 4.10 16.27
N ALA A 160 9.03 4.40 15.47
CA ALA A 160 9.20 5.21 14.26
C ALA A 160 9.26 6.71 14.60
N ILE A 161 9.67 7.53 13.62
CA ILE A 161 9.65 8.99 13.69
C ILE A 161 8.48 9.47 12.81
N PRO A 162 7.34 9.89 13.38
CA PRO A 162 6.20 10.37 12.61
C PRO A 162 6.54 11.60 11.76
N VAL A 163 6.16 11.59 10.47
CA VAL A 163 6.35 12.73 9.56
C VAL A 163 5.05 13.06 8.84
N ASP A 164 4.59 14.31 8.96
CA ASP A 164 3.39 14.82 8.26
C ASP A 164 3.71 15.17 6.80
N GLN A 165 3.85 14.16 5.97
CA GLN A 165 3.95 14.28 4.52
C GLN A 165 3.06 13.23 3.85
N ARG A 166 2.65 13.52 2.62
CA ARG A 166 1.79 12.64 1.82
C ARG A 166 2.49 11.33 1.45
N VAL A 167 3.78 11.39 1.17
CA VAL A 167 4.68 10.25 0.95
C VAL A 167 5.98 10.53 1.68
N VAL A 168 6.48 9.57 2.45
CA VAL A 168 7.74 9.65 3.20
C VAL A 168 8.66 8.53 2.71
N VAL A 169 9.87 8.91 2.29
CA VAL A 169 10.95 7.99 1.93
C VAL A 169 12.04 8.09 2.99
N ASP A 170 12.41 6.98 3.61
CA ASP A 170 13.57 6.85 4.48
C ASP A 170 14.32 5.55 4.20
N ARG A 171 15.47 5.67 3.54
CA ARG A 171 16.25 4.54 3.02
C ARG A 171 15.36 3.68 2.14
N ASN A 172 15.04 2.45 2.56
CA ASN A 172 14.16 1.55 1.83
C ASN A 172 12.75 1.41 2.42
N ARG A 173 12.37 2.27 3.38
CA ARG A 173 11.00 2.39 3.87
C ARG A 173 10.31 3.52 3.11
N ILE A 174 9.21 3.21 2.44
CA ILE A 174 8.41 4.20 1.72
C ILE A 174 6.96 4.07 2.17
N THR A 175 6.45 5.11 2.84
CA THR A 175 5.11 5.10 3.43
C THR A 175 4.27 6.21 2.82
N GLY A 176 3.05 5.88 2.41
CA GLY A 176 2.01 6.82 2.00
C GLY A 176 1.07 7.15 3.16
N ALA A 177 0.57 8.38 3.20
CA ALA A 177 -0.40 8.85 4.18
C ALA A 177 -1.79 8.21 4.00
N GLY A 178 -2.87 8.93 4.27
CA GLY A 178 -4.23 8.38 4.19
C GLY A 178 -4.70 8.07 2.77
N VAL A 179 -5.20 6.85 2.57
CA VAL A 179 -6.07 6.39 1.48
C VAL A 179 -5.59 6.75 0.08
N THR A 180 -5.99 7.92 -0.43
CA THR A 180 -5.69 8.35 -1.80
C THR A 180 -4.22 8.65 -2.03
N SER A 181 -3.43 8.82 -0.98
CA SER A 181 -1.97 8.94 -1.12
C SER A 181 -1.32 7.70 -1.71
N GLY A 182 -2.02 6.56 -1.75
CA GLY A 182 -1.55 5.36 -2.45
C GLY A 182 -1.30 5.58 -3.94
N LEU A 183 -2.00 6.53 -4.57
CA LEU A 183 -1.75 6.91 -5.97
C LEU A 183 -0.40 7.63 -6.11
N ASP A 184 -0.16 8.67 -5.31
CA ASP A 184 1.11 9.41 -5.33
C ASP A 184 2.30 8.55 -4.88
N PHE A 185 2.09 7.70 -3.86
CA PHE A 185 3.06 6.72 -3.41
C PHE A 185 3.41 5.73 -4.54
N GLY A 186 2.40 5.16 -5.20
CA GLY A 186 2.59 4.21 -6.28
C GLY A 186 3.40 4.84 -7.42
N LEU A 187 3.00 6.04 -7.85
CA LEU A 187 3.70 6.78 -8.90
C LEU A 187 5.16 7.12 -8.50
N LYS A 188 5.38 7.53 -7.25
CA LYS A 188 6.73 7.79 -6.72
C LYS A 188 7.60 6.53 -6.75
N LEU A 189 7.05 5.38 -6.36
CA LEU A 189 7.80 4.13 -6.38
C LEU A 189 8.10 3.66 -7.81
N VAL A 190 7.18 3.87 -8.76
CA VAL A 190 7.47 3.63 -10.19
C VAL A 190 8.63 4.49 -10.68
N GLN A 191 8.66 5.78 -10.32
CA GLN A 191 9.75 6.69 -10.65
C GLN A 191 11.10 6.18 -10.11
N ASP A 192 11.11 5.69 -8.87
CA ASP A 192 12.33 5.21 -8.20
C ASP A 192 12.82 3.87 -8.74
N LEU A 193 11.92 2.95 -9.12
CA LEU A 193 12.27 1.63 -9.66
C LEU A 193 12.63 1.66 -11.16
N ARG A 194 12.03 2.59 -11.92
CA ARG A 194 12.26 2.74 -13.36
C ARG A 194 13.03 4.02 -13.64
N ASN A 195 12.33 5.08 -14.03
CA ASN A 195 12.89 6.41 -14.24
C ASN A 195 11.75 7.43 -14.36
N GLN A 196 12.13 8.72 -14.44
CA GLN A 196 11.20 9.84 -14.62
C GLN A 196 10.28 9.66 -15.84
N GLN A 197 10.85 9.31 -16.99
CA GLN A 197 10.10 9.20 -18.24
C GLN A 197 9.02 8.11 -18.18
N TYR A 198 9.33 6.98 -17.54
CA TYR A 198 8.39 5.89 -17.33
C TYR A 198 7.25 6.33 -16.40
N ALA A 199 7.59 7.03 -15.31
CA ALA A 199 6.59 7.56 -14.38
C ALA A 199 5.64 8.56 -15.07
N GLU A 200 6.17 9.48 -15.88
CA GLU A 200 5.37 10.41 -16.69
C GLU A 200 4.44 9.66 -17.65
N ALA A 201 4.94 8.61 -18.31
CA ALA A 201 4.14 7.81 -19.23
C ALA A 201 2.98 7.10 -18.52
N VAL A 202 3.21 6.47 -17.36
CA VAL A 202 2.11 5.81 -16.61
C VAL A 202 1.17 6.80 -15.95
N GLN A 203 1.67 7.97 -15.53
CA GLN A 203 0.82 9.05 -15.02
C GLN A 203 -0.14 9.53 -16.11
N LEU A 204 0.37 9.76 -17.32
CA LEU A 204 -0.43 10.16 -18.48
C LEU A 204 -1.41 9.06 -18.89
N PHE A 205 -0.96 7.79 -18.92
CA PHE A 205 -1.82 6.65 -19.26
C PHE A 205 -3.02 6.53 -18.30
N ALA A 206 -2.80 6.84 -17.03
CA ALA A 206 -3.84 6.83 -16.01
C ALA A 206 -4.70 8.11 -16.00
N GLU A 207 -4.35 9.13 -16.79
CA GLU A 207 -4.85 10.50 -16.68
C GLU A 207 -4.87 10.99 -15.23
N TYR A 208 -3.78 10.72 -14.48
CA TYR A 208 -3.67 11.12 -13.08
C TYR A 208 -3.37 12.62 -12.95
N ASP A 209 -4.41 13.42 -13.22
CA ASP A 209 -4.51 14.88 -13.07
C ASP A 209 -5.71 15.21 -12.15
N PRO A 210 -5.56 15.03 -10.82
CA PRO A 210 -6.69 15.14 -9.90
C PRO A 210 -7.19 16.57 -9.77
N GLN A 211 -8.50 16.78 -9.95
CA GLN A 211 -9.20 18.05 -9.71
C GLN A 211 -10.29 17.89 -8.64
N PRO A 212 -9.94 17.80 -7.34
CA PRO A 212 -10.93 17.60 -6.28
C PRO A 212 -11.93 18.77 -6.23
N PRO A 213 -13.24 18.51 -6.21
CA PRO A 213 -14.26 19.57 -6.15
C PRO A 213 -14.30 20.28 -4.78
N ILE A 214 -13.65 19.71 -3.76
CA ILE A 214 -13.60 20.24 -2.39
C ILE A 214 -12.15 20.20 -1.89
N ASP A 215 -11.55 21.36 -1.60
CA ASP A 215 -10.18 21.46 -1.10
C ASP A 215 -10.08 21.32 0.44
N LYS A 216 -10.55 20.18 0.98
CA LYS A 216 -10.56 19.87 2.41
C LYS A 216 -9.91 18.52 2.76
N GLY A 217 -9.16 17.93 1.83
CA GLY A 217 -8.55 16.59 1.96
C GLY A 217 -7.34 16.48 2.90
N SER A 218 -6.99 17.52 3.66
CA SER A 218 -5.88 17.49 4.64
C SER A 218 -6.25 18.26 5.90
N GLN A 219 -5.66 17.89 7.04
CA GLN A 219 -5.94 18.54 8.32
C GLN A 219 -5.67 20.04 8.30
N SER A 220 -4.62 20.48 7.60
CA SER A 220 -4.27 21.91 7.49
C SER A 220 -5.25 22.72 6.64
N LYS A 221 -6.07 22.05 5.82
CA LYS A 221 -7.09 22.70 4.98
C LYS A 221 -8.51 22.54 5.52
N ALA A 222 -8.78 21.47 6.25
CA ALA A 222 -10.05 21.21 6.93
C ALA A 222 -10.33 22.27 8.01
N SER A 223 -11.61 22.49 8.34
CA SER A 223 -11.95 23.35 9.48
C SER A 223 -11.60 22.62 10.79
N PRO A 224 -11.22 23.36 11.85
CA PRO A 224 -10.95 22.78 13.17
C PRO A 224 -12.11 21.92 13.69
N ASP A 225 -13.36 22.33 13.45
CA ASP A 225 -14.55 21.59 13.87
C ASP A 225 -14.65 20.21 13.21
N ILE A 226 -14.41 20.13 11.89
CA ILE A 226 -14.47 18.86 11.17
C ILE A 226 -13.30 17.97 11.56
N SER A 227 -12.09 18.53 11.68
CA SER A 227 -10.93 17.76 12.16
C SER A 227 -11.13 17.26 13.59
N GLY A 228 -11.66 18.09 14.49
CA GLY A 228 -11.96 17.73 15.87
C GLY A 228 -13.03 16.66 15.98
N LEU A 229 -14.12 16.80 15.21
CA LEU A 229 -15.19 15.80 15.13
C LEU A 229 -14.65 14.43 14.70
N LEU A 230 -13.89 14.40 13.59
CA LEU A 230 -13.36 13.14 13.08
C LEU A 230 -12.28 12.54 13.99
N MET A 231 -11.45 13.36 14.65
CA MET A 231 -10.51 12.85 15.66
C MET A 231 -11.26 12.23 16.84
N HIS A 232 -12.28 12.91 17.38
CA HIS A 232 -13.07 12.41 18.50
C HIS A 232 -13.79 11.10 18.13
N MET A 233 -14.40 11.05 16.94
CA MET A 233 -15.05 9.85 16.41
C MET A 233 -14.11 8.63 16.37
N HIS A 234 -12.82 8.85 16.14
CA HIS A 234 -11.83 7.77 16.02
C HIS A 234 -10.94 7.60 17.26
N GLU A 235 -11.21 8.27 18.39
CA GLU A 235 -10.40 8.06 19.60
C GLU A 235 -10.43 6.61 20.11
N PRO A 236 -11.55 5.85 20.05
CA PRO A 236 -11.54 4.43 20.37
C PRO A 236 -10.58 3.63 19.48
N PHE A 237 -10.53 3.94 18.18
CA PHE A 237 -9.60 3.33 17.24
C PHE A 237 -8.14 3.68 17.58
N ARG A 238 -7.86 4.95 17.90
CA ARG A 238 -6.54 5.40 18.38
C ARG A 238 -6.10 4.67 19.63
N GLN A 239 -7.00 4.45 20.60
CA GLN A 239 -6.69 3.69 21.79
C GLN A 239 -6.32 2.24 21.47
N MET A 240 -7.11 1.57 20.62
CA MET A 240 -6.79 0.20 20.19
C MET A 240 -5.45 0.09 19.46
N VAL A 241 -5.01 1.13 18.75
CA VAL A 241 -3.66 1.17 18.14
C VAL A 241 -2.56 1.26 19.22
N ARG A 242 -2.76 2.05 20.28
CA ARG A 242 -1.79 2.13 21.40
C ARG A 242 -1.65 0.79 22.12
N ASP A 243 -2.75 0.04 22.21
CA ASP A 243 -2.79 -1.27 22.88
C ASP A 243 -2.10 -2.40 22.08
N LEU A 244 -1.59 -2.13 20.88
CA LEU A 244 -0.78 -3.09 20.09
C LEU A 244 0.67 -3.23 20.57
N ARG A 245 1.11 -2.36 21.48
CA ARG A 245 2.48 -2.33 22.00
C ARG A 245 2.79 -3.51 22.93
#